data_AF-W1WA38-F1
#
_entry.id   AF-W1WA38-F1
#
_cell.length_a   1.000
_cell.length_b   1.000
_cell.length_c   1.000
_cell.angle_alpha   90.00
_cell.angle_beta   90.00
_cell.angle_gamma   90.00
#
_symmetry.space_group_name_H-M   'P 1'
#
loop_
_entity.id
_entity.type
_entity.pdbx_description
1 polymer ?
#
loop_
_entity_poly.entity_id
_entity_poly.type
_entity_poly.pdbx_seq_one_letter_code
_entity_poly.pdbx_strand_id
1 'polypeptide(L)' 'KPLRDSVKQALKNYFAQLNGQDVNDLYELVLAEVEQPLLDMVMQYTRGNQTRAALMMGINRGTLRKKLKKYGMN' A
#
# COMPACT_ATOMS: atom_id res chain seq x y z
N LYS A 1 -18.39 4.74 -1.68
CA LYS A 1 -17.73 5.39 -0.53
C LYS A 1 -16.30 5.75 -0.92
N PRO A 2 -15.85 7.00 -0.74
CA PRO A 2 -14.47 7.40 -1.01
C PRO A 2 -13.45 6.56 -0.23
N LEU A 3 -12.31 6.21 -0.85
CA LEU A 3 -11.21 5.47 -0.19
C LEU A 3 -10.76 6.17 1.11
N ARG A 4 -10.70 7.51 1.09
CA ARG A 4 -10.35 8.33 2.26
C ARG A 4 -11.24 8.07 3.48
N ASP A 5 -12.51 7.73 3.28
CA ASP A 5 -13.44 7.47 4.39
C ASP A 5 -13.28 6.06 4.95
N SER A 6 -12.87 5.10 4.13
CA SER A 6 -12.47 3.77 4.59
C SER A 6 -11.20 3.84 5.44
N VAL A 7 -10.20 4.62 5.01
CA VAL A 7 -8.97 4.86 5.77
C VAL A 7 -9.28 5.52 7.12
N LYS A 8 -10.11 6.57 7.14
CA LYS A 8 -10.55 7.21 8.40
C LYS A 8 -11.22 6.22 9.36
N GLN A 9 -12.08 5.34 8.85
CA GLN A 9 -12.76 4.35 9.68
C GLN A 9 -11.77 3.31 10.23
N ALA A 10 -10.85 2.81 9.41
CA ALA A 10 -9.82 1.86 9.83
C ALA A 10 -8.93 2.45 10.94
N LEU A 11 -8.47 3.70 10.75
CA LEU A 11 -7.66 4.39 11.75
C LEU A 11 -8.42 4.66 13.05
N LYS A 12 -9.69 5.06 12.99
CA LYS A 12 -10.53 5.20 14.18
C LYS A 12 -10.62 3.90 14.98
N ASN A 13 -10.83 2.78 14.28
CA ASN A 13 -10.90 1.47 14.93
C ASN A 13 -9.55 1.08 15.56
N TYR A 14 -8.45 1.33 14.85
CA TYR A 14 -7.10 1.07 15.35
C TYR A 14 -6.79 1.88 16.62
N PHE A 15 -7.10 3.19 16.62
CA PHE A 15 -6.93 4.05 17.80
C PHE A 15 -7.81 3.65 18.98
N ALA A 16 -9.02 3.16 18.74
CA ALA A 16 -9.88 2.65 19.80
C ALA A 16 -9.31 1.39 20.47
N GLN A 17 -8.48 0.61 19.76
CA GLN A 17 -7.88 -0.63 20.27
C GLN A 17 -6.56 -0.41 21.01
N LEU A 18 -5.96 0.78 20.88
CA LEU A 18 -4.64 1.06 21.43
C LEU A 18 -4.59 1.14 22.95
N ASN A 19 -5.73 1.32 23.63
CA ASN A 19 -5.84 1.26 25.10
C ASN A 19 -4.75 2.06 25.85
N GLY A 20 -4.32 3.20 25.30
CA GLY A 20 -3.31 4.07 25.90
C GLY A 20 -1.85 3.68 25.63
N GLN A 21 -1.58 2.69 24.76
CA GLN A 21 -0.23 2.41 24.28
C GLN A 21 0.20 3.44 23.23
N ASP A 22 1.46 3.84 23.30
CA ASP A 22 2.09 4.65 22.26
C ASP A 22 2.34 3.81 21.01
N VAL A 23 2.15 4.44 19.84
CA VAL A 23 2.47 3.82 18.55
C VAL A 23 3.63 4.54 17.90
N ASN A 24 4.64 3.76 17.55
CA ASN A 24 5.73 4.21 16.70
C ASN A 24 5.47 3.71 15.25
N ASP A 25 5.99 4.45 14.27
CA ASP A 25 6.00 4.04 12.85
C ASP A 25 4.61 3.85 12.19
N LEU A 26 3.55 4.48 12.73
CA LEU A 26 2.19 4.39 12.18
C LEU A 26 2.11 4.76 10.70
N TYR A 27 2.92 5.75 10.26
CA TYR A 27 2.99 6.13 8.85
C TYR A 27 3.45 4.97 7.97
N GLU A 28 4.50 4.25 8.37
CA GLU A 28 5.00 3.10 7.61
C GLU A 28 4.01 1.94 7.61
N LEU A 29 3.36 1.69 8.76
CA LEU A 29 2.31 0.67 8.89
C LEU A 29 1.16 0.94 7.91
N VAL A 30 0.61 2.16 7.94
CA VAL A 30 -0.50 2.54 7.05
C VAL A 30 -0.06 2.52 5.59
N LEU A 31 1.15 3.01 5.29
CA LEU A 31 1.67 3.00 3.94
C LEU A 31 1.82 1.56 3.40
N ALA A 32 2.30 0.62 4.22
CA ALA A 32 2.42 -0.78 3.83
C ALA A 32 1.06 -1.42 3.53
N GLU A 33 0.07 -1.21 4.40
CA GLU A 33 -1.31 -1.72 4.25
C GLU A 33 -2.01 -1.20 2.99
N VAL A 34 -1.63 -0.02 2.49
CA VAL A 34 -2.20 0.55 1.27
C VAL A 34 -1.36 0.17 0.04
N GLU A 35 -0.05 0.22 0.14
CA GLU A 35 0.86 0.04 -0.98
C GLU A 35 0.90 -1.41 -1.47
N GLN A 36 0.88 -2.38 -0.55
CA GLN A 36 0.89 -3.80 -0.91
C GLN A 36 -0.32 -4.21 -1.78
N PRO A 37 -1.58 -3.97 -1.40
CA PRO A 37 -2.72 -4.32 -2.25
C PRO A 37 -2.79 -3.49 -3.53
N LEU A 38 -2.32 -2.24 -3.51
CA LEU A 38 -2.22 -1.42 -4.72
C LEU A 38 -1.29 -2.09 -5.75
N LEU A 39 -0.10 -2.52 -5.31
CA LEU A 39 0.87 -3.20 -6.18
C LEU A 39 0.31 -4.50 -6.73
N ASP A 40 -0.28 -5.34 -5.88
CA ASP A 40 -0.86 -6.62 -6.27
C ASP A 40 -1.94 -6.44 -7.35
N MET A 41 -2.91 -5.55 -7.10
CA MET A 41 -4.00 -5.28 -8.04
C MET A 41 -3.50 -4.72 -9.36
N VAL A 42 -2.50 -3.84 -9.36
CA VAL A 42 -1.91 -3.31 -10.60
C VAL A 42 -1.16 -4.39 -11.36
N MET A 43 -0.38 -5.23 -10.66
CA MET A 43 0.36 -6.33 -11.29
C MET A 43 -0.59 -7.36 -11.90
N GLN A 44 -1.69 -7.70 -11.23
CA GLN A 44 -2.74 -8.56 -11.79
C GLN A 44 -3.40 -7.93 -13.02
N TYR A 45 -3.81 -6.65 -12.93
CA TYR A 45 -4.44 -5.93 -14.03
C TYR A 45 -3.53 -5.83 -15.26
N THR A 46 -2.23 -5.69 -15.04
CA THR A 46 -1.22 -5.64 -16.10
C THR A 46 -0.66 -7.00 -16.49
N ARG A 47 -1.20 -8.10 -15.93
CA ARG A 47 -0.77 -9.49 -16.17
C ARG A 47 0.73 -9.69 -15.98
N GLY A 48 1.28 -9.11 -14.92
CA GLY A 48 2.71 -9.21 -14.60
C GLY A 48 3.62 -8.26 -15.39
N ASN A 49 3.09 -7.46 -16.32
CA ASN A 49 3.91 -6.55 -17.11
C ASN A 49 4.34 -5.32 -16.29
N GLN A 50 5.53 -5.42 -15.69
CA GLN A 50 6.11 -4.36 -14.86
C GLN A 50 6.30 -3.02 -15.57
N THR A 51 6.57 -3.01 -16.88
CA THR A 51 6.71 -1.74 -17.63
C THR A 51 5.36 -1.05 -17.72
N ARG A 52 4.30 -1.79 -18.04
CA ARG A 52 2.93 -1.25 -18.09
C ARG A 52 2.43 -0.85 -16.70
N ALA A 53 2.73 -1.64 -15.68
CA ALA A 53 2.40 -1.31 -14.28
C ALA A 53 3.06 -0.02 -13.84
N ALA A 54 4.35 0.15 -14.12
CA ALA A 54 5.11 1.36 -13.78
C ALA A 54 4.53 2.61 -14.47
N LEU A 55 4.21 2.51 -15.76
CA LEU A 55 3.53 3.57 -16.51
C LEU A 55 2.15 3.91 -15.91
N MET A 56 1.34 2.89 -15.59
CA MET A 56 0.01 3.08 -14.98
C MET A 56 0.09 3.75 -13.60
N MET A 57 1.09 3.38 -12.81
CA MET A 57 1.34 3.97 -11.48
C MET A 57 2.05 5.32 -11.54
N GLY A 58 2.52 5.77 -12.70
CA GLY A 58 3.25 7.03 -12.84
C GLY A 58 4.62 7.03 -12.16
N ILE A 59 5.25 5.87 -12.01
CA ILE A 59 6.58 5.73 -11.39
C ILE A 59 7.56 5.07 -12.34
N ASN A 60 8.86 5.27 -12.11
CA ASN A 60 9.88 4.52 -12.84
C ASN A 60 9.79 3.01 -12.49
N ARG A 61 9.98 2.14 -13.48
CA ARG A 61 10.10 0.68 -13.31
C ARG A 61 11.09 0.28 -12.21
N GLY A 62 12.20 1.00 -12.06
CA GLY A 62 13.18 0.75 -10.99
C GLY A 62 12.57 0.91 -9.58
N THR A 63 11.72 1.93 -9.40
CA THR A 63 10.98 2.18 -8.16
C THR A 63 9.93 1.10 -7.93
N LEU A 64 9.16 0.74 -8.97
CA LEU A 64 8.19 -0.35 -8.89
C LEU A 64 8.86 -1.65 -8.42
N ARG A 65 9.98 -2.04 -9.05
CA ARG A 65 10.71 -3.26 -8.69
C ARG A 65 11.20 -3.26 -7.24
N LYS A 66 11.70 -2.12 -6.75
CA LYS A 66 12.11 -1.98 -5.33
C LYS A 66 10.91 -2.19 -4.39
N LYS A 67 9.74 -1.63 -4.74
CA LYS A 67 8.50 -1.79 -3.97
C LYS A 67 7.97 -3.23 -4.01
N LEU A 68 7.93 -3.88 -5.17
CA LEU A 68 7.56 -5.30 -5.29
C LEU A 68 8.46 -6.20 -4.43
N LYS A 69 9.78 -5.96 -4.45
CA LYS A 69 10.74 -6.68 -3.60
C LYS A 69 10.46 -6.47 -2.11
N LYS A 70 10.10 -5.25 -1.68
CA LYS A 70 9.77 -4.92 -0.28
C LYS A 70 8.64 -5.81 0.24
N TYR A 71 7.65 -6.15 -0.59
CA TYR A 71 6.49 -6.96 -0.21
C TYR A 71 6.56 -8.42 -0.67
N GLY A 72 7.72 -8.90 -1.16
CA GLY A 72 7.88 -10.30 -1.58
C GLY A 72 7.14 -10.69 -2.86
N MET A 73 6.83 -9.73 -3.74
CA MET A 73 6.05 -9.92 -4.97
C MET A 73 6.90 -10.06 -6.25
N ASN A 74 8.09 -10.66 -6.13
CA ASN A 74 9.04 -10.79 -7.24
C ASN A 74 8.92 -12.12 -7.98
#